data_AF-A0A661J7F6-F1
#
_entry.id   AF-A0A661J7F6-F1
#
_cell.length_a   1.000
_cell.length_b   1.000
_cell.length_c   1.000
_cell.angle_alpha   90.00
_cell.angle_beta   90.00
_cell.angle_gamma   90.00
#
_symmetry.space_group_name_H-M   'P 1'
#
loop_
_entity.id
_entity.type
_entity.pdbx_description
1 polymer ?
#
loop_
_entity_poly.entity_id
_entity_poly.type
_entity_poly.pdbx_seq_one_letter_code
_entity_poly.pdbx_strand_id
1 'polypeptide(L)'
;MEERLSNLKKFEDEVYRCMKCGFCMYFCPVYRETYQEPYVARGRNVLAMDLLEGESFDWRHLEKRYSMCLTCNRCAQFCPAKVDVATITLAARADIVQEKGLPLWKKVLYRGLINRRGLFGRVLKGASRFQRLLPRTQGKIRHLPTFLSGLGKGRQIPEIAERFLRERLPEVSSPPEGVERRMRVAYFAGCGTDYIFPEVGVKLVDFLTRQGVEVVFPKDQGCCGMPVMGSGD
;
A
#
# COMPACT_ATOMS: atom_id res chain seq x y z
N MET A 1 -27.89 9.07 10.34
CA MET A 1 -27.21 9.32 9.05
C MET A 1 -25.85 10.01 9.26
N GLU A 2 -25.77 10.97 10.18
CA GLU A 2 -24.53 11.69 10.54
C GLU A 2 -23.32 10.82 10.90
N GLU A 3 -23.54 9.67 11.53
CA GLU A 3 -22.45 8.79 11.98
C GLU A 3 -21.89 7.87 10.88
N ARG A 4 -22.64 7.65 9.79
CA ARG A 4 -22.33 6.63 8.76
C ARG A 4 -21.29 7.08 7.72
N LEU A 5 -21.12 8.39 7.54
CA LEU A 5 -20.18 8.98 6.57
C LEU A 5 -19.16 9.90 7.26
N SER A 6 -18.79 9.55 8.49
CA SER A 6 -17.95 10.38 9.34
C SER A 6 -16.57 10.67 8.74
N ASN A 7 -16.04 9.77 7.89
CA ASN A 7 -14.76 9.97 7.24
C ASN A 7 -14.89 10.77 5.96
N LEU A 8 -15.89 10.50 5.12
CA LEU A 8 -16.11 11.22 3.87
C LEU A 8 -16.46 12.69 4.10
N LYS A 9 -17.26 12.98 5.14
CA LYS A 9 -17.61 14.36 5.53
C LYS A 9 -16.41 15.26 5.82
N LYS A 10 -15.27 14.70 6.28
CA LYS A 10 -14.03 15.47 6.51
C LYS A 10 -13.47 16.08 5.23
N PHE A 11 -13.89 15.59 4.06
CA PHE A 11 -13.41 15.99 2.75
C PHE A 11 -14.54 16.51 1.84
N GLU A 12 -15.65 16.96 2.42
CA GLU A 12 -16.83 17.44 1.70
C GLU A 12 -16.50 18.57 0.71
N ASP A 13 -15.78 19.60 1.16
CA ASP A 13 -15.33 20.72 0.30
C ASP A 13 -14.48 20.24 -0.90
N GLU A 14 -13.67 19.21 -0.67
CA GLU A 14 -12.81 18.62 -1.69
C GLU A 14 -13.64 17.85 -2.73
N VAL A 15 -14.65 17.11 -2.26
CA VAL A 15 -15.60 16.40 -3.12
C VAL A 15 -16.29 17.38 -4.07
N TYR A 16 -16.81 18.51 -3.56
CA TYR A 16 -17.54 19.48 -4.36
C TYR A 16 -16.68 20.32 -5.32
N ARG A 17 -15.35 20.32 -5.19
CA ARG A 17 -14.44 21.01 -6.13
C ARG A 17 -14.40 20.39 -7.53
N CYS A 18 -14.88 19.16 -7.69
CA CYS A 18 -14.80 18.44 -8.97
C CYS A 18 -15.67 19.08 -10.06
N MET A 19 -15.03 19.60 -11.12
CA MET A 19 -15.70 20.14 -12.31
C MET A 19 -16.16 19.09 -13.35
N LYS A 20 -16.11 17.79 -13.00
CA LYS A 20 -16.59 16.65 -13.82
C LYS A 20 -16.00 16.53 -15.26
N CYS A 21 -14.85 17.16 -15.54
CA CYS A 21 -14.22 17.24 -16.86
C CYS A 21 -13.68 15.90 -17.43
N GLY A 22 -13.46 14.88 -16.60
CA GLY A 22 -13.06 13.55 -17.06
C GLY A 22 -11.56 13.30 -17.28
N PHE A 23 -10.68 14.31 -17.11
CA PHE A 23 -9.22 14.16 -17.27
C PHE A 23 -8.61 12.97 -16.51
N CYS A 24 -9.14 12.67 -15.32
CA CYS A 24 -8.70 11.54 -14.52
C CYS A 24 -8.80 10.17 -15.22
N MET A 25 -9.69 10.01 -16.21
CA MET A 25 -9.87 8.77 -16.97
C MET A 25 -8.63 8.44 -17.81
N TYR A 26 -8.02 9.46 -18.42
CA TYR A 26 -6.84 9.30 -19.26
C TYR A 26 -5.66 8.70 -18.51
N PHE A 27 -5.46 9.10 -17.25
CA PHE A 27 -4.34 8.64 -16.43
C PHE A 27 -4.64 7.38 -15.59
N CYS A 28 -5.89 6.92 -15.59
CA CYS A 28 -6.33 5.81 -14.75
C CYS A 28 -6.01 4.45 -15.43
N PRO A 29 -5.13 3.62 -14.87
CA PRO A 29 -4.86 2.30 -15.44
C PRO A 29 -6.09 1.39 -15.39
N VAL A 30 -6.96 1.54 -14.37
CA VAL A 30 -8.20 0.77 -14.26
C VAL A 30 -9.14 1.08 -15.41
N TYR A 31 -9.19 2.33 -15.88
CA TYR A 31 -10.02 2.69 -17.03
C TYR A 31 -9.52 2.04 -18.32
N ARG A 32 -8.20 1.95 -18.51
CA ARG A 32 -7.60 1.29 -19.69
C ARG A 32 -7.97 -0.18 -19.81
N GLU A 33 -8.24 -0.83 -18.69
CA GLU A 33 -8.65 -2.24 -18.66
C GLU A 33 -10.17 -2.42 -18.68
N THR A 34 -10.90 -1.57 -17.94
CA THR A 34 -12.34 -1.78 -17.72
C THR A 34 -13.23 -0.99 -18.67
N TYR A 35 -12.75 0.13 -19.19
CA TYR A 35 -13.52 1.14 -19.96
C TYR A 35 -14.82 1.58 -19.25
N GLN A 36 -14.87 1.46 -17.92
CA GLN A 36 -16.04 1.76 -17.11
C GLN A 36 -15.78 2.97 -16.21
N GLU A 37 -16.51 4.05 -16.49
CA GLU A 37 -16.39 5.30 -15.76
C GLU A 37 -16.68 5.21 -14.25
N PRO A 38 -17.61 4.37 -13.75
CA PRO A 38 -17.83 4.23 -12.32
C PRO A 38 -16.61 3.74 -11.52
N TYR A 39 -15.59 3.17 -12.18
CA TYR A 39 -14.33 2.73 -11.57
C TYR A 39 -13.21 3.76 -11.70
N VAL A 40 -13.46 4.98 -12.16
CA VAL A 40 -12.45 6.03 -12.25
C VAL A 40 -12.64 7.08 -11.15
N ALA A 41 -11.72 8.02 -11.05
CA ALA A 41 -11.75 9.04 -10.01
C ALA A 41 -13.03 9.90 -10.08
N ARG A 42 -13.41 10.36 -11.28
CA ARG A 42 -14.64 11.15 -11.48
C ARG A 42 -15.88 10.39 -11.00
N GLY A 43 -16.08 9.16 -11.47
CA GLY A 43 -17.24 8.34 -11.09
C GLY A 43 -17.31 8.11 -9.57
N ARG A 44 -16.17 7.83 -8.92
CA ARG A 44 -16.13 7.72 -7.44
C ARG A 44 -16.42 9.04 -6.74
N ASN A 45 -15.98 10.15 -7.28
CA ASN A 45 -16.22 11.46 -6.69
C ASN A 45 -17.70 11.86 -6.82
N VAL A 46 -18.36 11.51 -7.93
CA VAL A 46 -19.81 11.68 -8.07
C VAL A 46 -20.55 10.82 -7.04
N LEU A 47 -20.15 9.56 -6.86
CA LEU A 47 -20.76 8.71 -5.82
C LEU A 47 -20.53 9.26 -4.40
N ALA A 48 -19.40 9.91 -4.15
CA ALA A 48 -19.17 10.60 -2.90
C ALA A 48 -20.10 11.82 -2.72
N MET A 49 -20.33 12.60 -3.78
CA MET A 49 -21.32 13.70 -3.77
C MET A 49 -22.72 13.15 -3.44
N ASP A 50 -23.18 12.14 -4.19
CA ASP A 50 -24.51 11.56 -4.01
C ASP A 50 -24.69 11.05 -2.57
N LEU A 51 -23.68 10.38 -2.01
CA LEU A 51 -23.69 9.91 -0.62
C LEU A 51 -23.82 11.05 0.39
N LEU A 52 -23.13 12.17 0.17
CA LEU A 52 -23.18 13.35 1.04
C LEU A 52 -24.53 14.09 0.92
N GLU A 53 -25.15 14.06 -0.26
CA GLU A 53 -26.49 14.61 -0.54
C GLU A 53 -27.63 13.74 0.05
N GLY A 54 -27.30 12.57 0.60
CA GLY A 54 -28.25 11.68 1.28
C GLY A 54 -28.78 10.52 0.41
N GLU A 55 -28.25 10.35 -0.79
CA GLU A 55 -28.59 9.20 -1.63
C GLU A 55 -28.11 7.89 -1.00
N SER A 56 -28.93 6.86 -1.15
CA SER A 56 -28.65 5.54 -0.58
C SER A 56 -28.24 4.56 -1.67
N PHE A 57 -27.17 3.81 -1.42
CA PHE A 57 -26.67 2.78 -2.34
C PHE A 57 -26.49 1.45 -1.62
N ASP A 58 -26.53 0.36 -2.38
CA ASP A 58 -26.06 -0.93 -1.89
C ASP A 58 -24.55 -0.86 -1.58
N TRP A 59 -24.19 -1.11 -0.32
CA TRP A 59 -22.82 -1.13 0.16
C TRP A 59 -21.92 -2.13 -0.56
N ARG A 60 -22.48 -3.24 -1.09
CA ARG A 60 -21.69 -4.18 -1.91
C ARG A 60 -21.27 -3.57 -3.23
N HIS A 61 -22.15 -2.76 -3.82
CA HIS A 61 -21.88 -2.06 -5.06
C HIS A 61 -20.86 -0.92 -4.86
N LEU A 62 -21.00 -0.15 -3.78
CA LEU A 62 -20.01 0.85 -3.38
C LEU A 62 -18.65 0.21 -3.14
N GLU A 63 -18.58 -0.86 -2.34
CA GLU A 63 -17.33 -1.58 -2.09
C GLU A 63 -16.65 -2.01 -3.40
N LYS A 64 -17.41 -2.57 -4.35
CA LYS A 64 -16.86 -2.96 -5.66
C LYS A 64 -16.25 -1.77 -6.41
N ARG A 65 -16.94 -0.64 -6.43
CA ARG A 65 -16.47 0.56 -7.16
C ARG A 65 -15.24 1.19 -6.51
N TYR A 66 -15.23 1.32 -5.19
CA TYR A 66 -14.11 1.88 -4.45
C TYR A 66 -12.91 0.92 -4.37
N SER A 67 -13.12 -0.39 -4.22
CA SER A 67 -12.03 -1.40 -4.11
C SER A 67 -11.20 -1.55 -5.39
N MET A 68 -11.76 -1.26 -6.57
CA MET A 68 -11.01 -1.26 -7.84
C MET A 68 -9.93 -0.18 -7.92
N CYS A 69 -9.94 0.84 -7.04
CA CYS A 69 -8.89 1.86 -7.04
C CYS A 69 -7.54 1.27 -6.57
N LEU A 70 -6.49 1.46 -7.37
CA LEU A 70 -5.12 1.03 -6.98
C LEU A 70 -4.43 2.00 -6.02
N THR A 71 -5.10 3.09 -5.63
CA THR A 71 -4.54 4.15 -4.77
C THR A 71 -3.18 4.67 -5.25
N CYS A 72 -2.99 4.74 -6.58
CA CYS A 72 -1.73 5.17 -7.21
C CYS A 72 -1.58 6.69 -7.33
N ASN A 73 -2.58 7.44 -6.89
CA ASN A 73 -2.63 8.91 -6.84
C ASN A 73 -2.49 9.68 -8.17
N ARG A 74 -2.36 9.01 -9.31
CA ARG A 74 -2.22 9.68 -10.62
C ARG A 74 -3.36 10.64 -10.96
N CYS A 75 -4.59 10.28 -10.61
CA CYS A 75 -5.76 11.13 -10.90
C CYS A 75 -5.71 12.48 -10.18
N ALA A 76 -5.23 12.51 -8.93
CA ALA A 76 -5.09 13.75 -8.17
C ALA A 76 -3.93 14.58 -8.71
N GLN A 77 -2.79 13.94 -9.03
CA GLN A 77 -1.61 14.64 -9.57
C GLN A 77 -1.89 15.43 -10.86
N PHE A 78 -2.76 14.91 -11.73
CA PHE A 78 -3.11 15.54 -13.00
C PHE A 78 -4.49 16.21 -12.99
N CYS A 79 -5.10 16.41 -11.82
CA CYS A 79 -6.41 17.05 -11.73
C CYS A 79 -6.28 18.56 -11.95
N PRO A 80 -6.91 19.16 -12.98
CA PRO A 80 -6.86 20.61 -13.18
C PRO A 80 -7.58 21.38 -12.07
N ALA A 81 -8.61 20.77 -11.48
CA ALA A 81 -9.34 21.30 -10.33
C ALA A 81 -8.64 21.00 -9.00
N LYS A 82 -7.46 20.37 -9.00
CA LYS A 82 -6.69 20.01 -7.80
C LYS A 82 -7.51 19.26 -6.74
N VAL A 83 -8.32 18.30 -7.19
CA VAL A 83 -9.12 17.43 -6.30
C VAL A 83 -8.30 16.23 -5.87
N ASP A 84 -8.12 16.04 -4.56
CA ASP A 84 -7.51 14.84 -4.00
C ASP A 84 -8.50 13.67 -3.91
N VAL A 85 -8.83 13.11 -5.07
CA VAL A 85 -9.74 11.96 -5.15
C VAL A 85 -9.16 10.70 -4.50
N ALA A 86 -7.84 10.61 -4.33
CA ALA A 86 -7.23 9.47 -3.66
C ALA A 86 -7.60 9.47 -2.17
N THR A 87 -7.50 10.61 -1.51
CA THR A 87 -7.91 10.78 -0.11
C THR A 87 -9.43 10.58 0.06
N ILE A 88 -10.25 11.15 -0.82
CA ILE A 88 -11.71 10.91 -0.83
C ILE A 88 -12.03 9.41 -0.97
N THR A 89 -11.30 8.70 -1.83
CA THR A 89 -11.46 7.25 -2.00
C THR A 89 -11.12 6.48 -0.73
N LEU A 90 -10.07 6.87 -0.01
CA LEU A 90 -9.69 6.24 1.26
C LEU A 90 -10.74 6.51 2.35
N ALA A 91 -11.25 7.73 2.44
CA ALA A 91 -12.32 8.10 3.37
C ALA A 91 -13.60 7.28 3.11
N ALA A 92 -14.03 7.18 1.85
CA ALA A 92 -15.18 6.35 1.48
C ALA A 92 -14.96 4.87 1.79
N ARG A 93 -13.75 4.32 1.60
CA ARG A 93 -13.42 2.95 2.00
C ARG A 93 -13.55 2.75 3.50
N ALA A 94 -13.13 3.73 4.29
CA ALA A 94 -13.25 3.69 5.75
C ALA A 94 -14.72 3.66 6.19
N ASP A 95 -15.58 4.51 5.60
CA ASP A 95 -17.02 4.50 5.90
C ASP A 95 -17.68 3.18 5.46
N ILE A 96 -17.31 2.62 4.30
CA ILE A 96 -17.79 1.30 3.85
C ILE A 96 -17.40 0.20 4.86
N VAL A 97 -16.17 0.25 5.38
CA VAL A 97 -15.68 -0.70 6.39
C VAL A 97 -16.36 -0.48 7.74
N GLN A 98 -16.62 0.76 8.14
CA GLN A 98 -17.34 1.08 9.38
C GLN A 98 -18.74 0.46 9.37
N GLU A 99 -19.43 0.51 8.22
CA GLU A 99 -20.75 -0.08 8.05
C GLU A 99 -20.71 -1.61 7.92
N LYS A 100 -19.88 -2.16 7.01
CA LYS A 100 -19.89 -3.60 6.69
C LYS A 100 -19.05 -4.45 7.65
N GLY A 101 -18.09 -3.82 8.31
CA GLY A 101 -17.00 -4.49 9.00
C GLY A 101 -15.97 -5.11 8.05
N LEU A 102 -14.75 -5.28 8.55
CA LEU A 102 -13.73 -6.06 7.85
C LEU A 102 -13.99 -7.56 7.97
N PRO A 103 -13.67 -8.34 6.91
CA PRO A 103 -13.55 -9.79 7.00
C PRO A 103 -12.61 -10.21 8.14
N LEU A 104 -12.95 -11.31 8.83
CA LEU A 104 -12.21 -11.78 10.02
C LEU A 104 -10.71 -11.99 9.73
N TRP A 105 -10.37 -12.56 8.58
CA TRP A 105 -8.97 -12.78 8.20
C TRP A 105 -8.19 -11.46 8.04
N LYS A 106 -8.83 -10.40 7.54
CA LYS A 106 -8.21 -9.06 7.45
C LYS A 106 -8.02 -8.45 8.84
N LYS A 107 -9.02 -8.58 9.73
CA LYS A 107 -8.90 -8.11 11.12
C LYS A 107 -7.72 -8.76 11.84
N VAL A 108 -7.61 -10.09 11.75
CA VAL A 108 -6.49 -10.84 12.36
C VAL A 108 -5.16 -10.42 11.74
N LEU A 109 -5.10 -10.29 10.41
CA LEU A 109 -3.89 -9.87 9.71
C LEU A 109 -3.46 -8.44 10.09
N TYR A 110 -4.36 -7.46 10.01
CA TYR A 110 -4.03 -6.04 10.20
C TYR A 110 -3.80 -5.72 11.67
N ARG A 111 -4.73 -6.11 12.55
CA ARG A 111 -4.67 -5.76 13.99
C ARG A 111 -3.77 -6.72 14.78
N GLY A 112 -3.73 -7.99 14.40
CA GLY A 112 -3.01 -9.04 15.12
C GLY A 112 -1.58 -9.29 14.63
N LEU A 113 -1.35 -9.25 13.31
CA LEU A 113 -0.06 -9.65 12.74
C LEU A 113 0.80 -8.48 12.27
N ILE A 114 0.31 -7.67 11.32
CA ILE A 114 1.08 -6.58 10.69
C ILE A 114 1.48 -5.50 11.72
N ASN A 115 0.59 -5.19 12.66
CA ASN A 115 0.88 -4.24 13.72
C ASN A 115 1.97 -4.74 14.70
N ARG A 116 2.16 -6.07 14.79
CA ARG A 116 3.15 -6.70 15.67
C ARG A 116 4.40 -7.09 14.87
N ARG A 117 5.29 -6.12 14.63
CA ARG A 117 6.45 -6.30 13.72
C ARG A 117 7.34 -7.51 14.04
N GLY A 118 7.58 -7.80 15.33
CA GLY A 118 8.35 -8.98 15.74
C GLY A 118 7.65 -10.31 15.45
N LEU A 119 6.31 -10.35 15.54
CA LEU A 119 5.52 -11.52 15.13
C LEU A 119 5.51 -11.64 13.60
N PHE A 120 5.26 -10.54 12.89
CA PHE A 120 5.27 -10.50 11.43
C PHE A 120 6.61 -10.96 10.85
N GLY A 121 7.73 -10.47 11.40
CA GLY A 121 9.06 -10.92 11.01
C GLY A 121 9.28 -12.42 11.23
N ARG A 122 8.84 -12.99 12.35
CA ARG A 122 8.92 -14.44 12.61
C ARG A 122 8.08 -15.26 11.62
N VAL A 123 6.86 -14.81 11.33
CA VAL A 123 5.98 -15.46 10.34
C VAL A 123 6.62 -15.41 8.94
N LEU A 124 7.15 -14.24 8.53
CA LEU A 124 7.86 -14.11 7.26
C LEU A 124 9.14 -14.95 7.21
N LYS A 125 9.87 -15.10 8.31
CA LYS A 125 11.05 -15.98 8.40
C LYS A 125 10.66 -17.45 8.20
N GLY A 126 9.55 -17.87 8.81
CA GLY A 126 8.97 -19.20 8.59
C GLY A 126 8.57 -19.40 7.13
N ALA A 127 7.88 -18.41 6.55
CA ALA A 127 7.51 -18.42 5.14
C ALA A 127 8.74 -18.47 4.21
N SER A 128 9.82 -17.74 4.53
CA SER A 128 11.07 -17.73 3.76
C SER A 128 11.76 -19.10 3.75
N ARG A 129 11.66 -19.87 4.84
CA ARG A 129 12.15 -21.26 4.87
C ARG A 129 11.27 -22.19 4.06
N PHE A 130 9.95 -22.03 4.16
CA PHE A 130 8.97 -22.87 3.46
C PHE A 130 8.92 -22.58 1.95
N GLN A 131 9.22 -21.35 1.52
CA GLN A 131 9.22 -20.99 0.10
C GLN A 131 10.24 -21.79 -0.71
N ARG A 132 11.29 -22.32 -0.07
CA ARG A 132 12.28 -23.20 -0.72
C ARG A 132 11.66 -24.52 -1.21
N LEU A 133 10.51 -24.91 -0.66
CA LEU A 133 9.72 -26.07 -1.10
C LEU A 133 8.75 -25.71 -2.24
N LEU A 134 8.54 -24.42 -2.51
CA LEU A 134 7.70 -23.97 -3.62
C LEU A 134 8.51 -23.91 -4.92
N PRO A 135 7.87 -24.18 -6.07
CA PRO A 135 8.54 -24.06 -7.36
C PRO A 135 9.05 -22.64 -7.54
N ARG A 136 10.37 -22.48 -7.74
CA ARG A 136 10.90 -21.19 -8.17
C ARG A 136 10.21 -20.80 -9.47
N THR A 137 9.71 -19.57 -9.54
CA THR A 137 8.80 -19.03 -10.57
C THR A 137 9.37 -19.00 -12.00
N GLN A 138 10.47 -19.71 -12.25
CA GLN A 138 11.07 -19.98 -13.56
C GLN A 138 10.81 -21.43 -14.05
N GLY A 139 9.95 -22.21 -13.39
CA GLY A 139 9.70 -23.62 -13.73
C GLY A 139 8.34 -23.92 -14.37
N LYS A 140 8.36 -24.63 -15.50
CA LYS A 140 7.21 -25.25 -16.20
C LYS A 140 6.54 -26.36 -15.36
N ILE A 141 5.99 -26.07 -14.19
CA ILE A 141 5.29 -27.10 -13.39
C ILE A 141 3.82 -27.15 -13.78
N ARG A 142 3.51 -28.14 -14.63
CA ARG A 142 2.22 -28.39 -15.28
C ARG A 142 1.12 -28.93 -14.34
N HIS A 143 1.44 -29.16 -13.05
CA HIS A 143 0.56 -29.82 -12.08
C HIS A 143 0.35 -29.04 -10.77
N LEU A 144 0.49 -27.72 -10.79
CA LEU A 144 0.13 -26.94 -9.62
C LEU A 144 -1.41 -26.85 -9.52
N PRO A 145 -2.03 -27.14 -8.34
CA PRO A 145 -3.46 -26.95 -8.13
C PRO A 145 -3.91 -25.58 -8.63
N THR A 146 -5.06 -25.50 -9.29
CA THR A 146 -5.50 -24.32 -10.04
C THR A 146 -5.51 -23.02 -9.23
N PHE A 147 -5.67 -23.09 -7.90
CA PHE A 147 -5.57 -21.92 -7.02
C PHE A 147 -4.14 -21.33 -6.95
N LEU A 148 -3.11 -22.18 -7.01
CA LEU A 148 -1.70 -21.78 -7.03
C LEU A 148 -1.22 -21.42 -8.45
N SER A 149 -1.81 -22.00 -9.50
CA SER A 149 -1.51 -21.55 -10.87
C SER A 149 -2.05 -20.13 -11.13
N GLY A 150 -3.10 -19.69 -10.42
CA GLY A 150 -3.53 -18.28 -10.37
C GLY A 150 -2.56 -17.33 -9.67
N LEU A 151 -1.69 -17.85 -8.80
CA LEU A 151 -0.54 -17.12 -8.24
C LEU A 151 0.63 -17.03 -9.25
N GLY A 152 0.76 -17.97 -10.18
CA GLY A 152 1.82 -18.02 -11.20
C GLY A 152 1.46 -17.50 -12.60
N LYS A 153 0.18 -17.27 -12.92
CA LYS A 153 -0.25 -16.69 -14.21
C LYS A 153 0.13 -15.21 -14.29
N GLY A 154 1.38 -14.94 -14.71
CA GLY A 154 1.90 -13.61 -15.00
C GLY A 154 2.27 -12.74 -13.79
N ARG A 155 2.20 -13.28 -12.56
CA ARG A 155 2.60 -12.58 -11.34
C ARG A 155 3.97 -13.09 -10.87
N GLN A 156 4.96 -12.20 -10.86
CA GLN A 156 6.22 -12.46 -10.17
C GLN A 156 5.99 -12.24 -8.68
N ILE A 157 5.87 -13.34 -7.93
CA ILE A 157 5.83 -13.26 -6.47
C ILE A 157 7.28 -13.07 -6.01
N PRO A 158 7.59 -11.96 -5.33
CA PRO A 158 8.95 -11.72 -4.86
C PRO A 158 9.34 -12.76 -3.79
N GLU A 159 10.60 -13.22 -3.86
CA GLU A 159 11.17 -14.12 -2.86
C GLU A 159 11.43 -13.36 -1.55
N ILE A 160 11.03 -13.94 -0.42
CA ILE A 160 11.31 -13.35 0.89
C ILE A 160 12.77 -13.61 1.24
N ALA A 161 13.53 -12.56 1.52
CA ALA A 161 14.94 -12.67 1.85
C ALA A 161 15.19 -13.52 3.11
N GLU A 162 16.26 -14.31 3.11
CA GLU A 162 16.62 -15.15 4.27
C GLU A 162 17.11 -14.32 5.47
N ARG A 163 17.81 -13.23 5.18
CA ARG A 163 18.27 -12.24 6.15
C ARG A 163 17.69 -10.89 5.82
N PHE A 164 16.89 -10.35 6.72
CA PHE A 164 16.22 -9.07 6.53
C PHE A 164 17.20 -7.91 6.69
N LEU A 165 16.87 -6.74 6.15
CA LEU A 165 17.72 -5.56 6.24
C LEU A 165 18.04 -5.20 7.69
N ARG A 166 17.04 -5.31 8.57
CA ARG A 166 17.19 -5.06 10.00
C ARG A 166 18.17 -5.98 10.72
N GLU A 167 18.42 -7.17 10.19
CA GLU A 167 19.42 -8.11 10.72
C GLU A 167 20.82 -7.83 10.17
N ARG A 168 20.91 -7.09 9.05
CA ARG A 168 22.16 -6.85 8.31
C ARG A 168 22.82 -5.51 8.60
N LEU A 169 22.04 -4.50 8.95
CA LEU A 169 22.58 -3.18 9.33
C LEU A 169 22.77 -3.08 10.84
N PRO A 170 23.74 -2.31 11.35
CA PRO A 170 23.73 -1.84 12.74
C PRO A 170 22.65 -0.76 12.96
N GLU A 171 22.44 -0.33 14.19
CA GLU A 171 21.53 0.81 14.48
C GLU A 171 22.12 2.15 14.05
N VAL A 172 23.44 2.29 14.10
CA VAL A 172 24.17 3.45 13.59
C VAL A 172 25.28 2.98 12.66
N SER A 173 25.30 3.54 11.45
CA SER A 173 26.36 3.34 10.45
C SER A 173 27.07 4.68 10.24
N SER A 174 28.31 4.78 10.71
CA SER A 174 29.12 6.00 10.61
C SER A 174 29.93 6.04 9.31
N PRO A 175 30.33 7.25 8.85
CA PRO A 175 31.32 7.38 7.80
C PRO A 175 32.61 6.61 8.12
N PRO A 176 33.29 6.04 7.12
CA PRO A 176 34.57 5.37 7.33
C PRO A 176 35.67 6.36 7.74
N GLU A 177 36.77 5.82 8.26
CA GLU A 177 37.93 6.62 8.67
C GLU A 177 38.45 7.50 7.52
N GLY A 178 38.81 8.74 7.84
CA GLY A 178 39.25 9.74 6.85
C GLY A 178 38.11 10.46 6.11
N VAL A 179 36.84 10.08 6.31
CA VAL A 179 35.68 10.80 5.77
C VAL A 179 35.04 11.66 6.85
N GLU A 180 35.03 12.97 6.64
CA GLU A 180 34.37 13.90 7.55
C GLU A 180 32.85 13.67 7.58
N ARG A 181 32.28 13.63 8.79
CA ARG A 181 30.84 13.54 8.99
C ARG A 181 30.18 14.89 8.69
N ARG A 182 29.35 14.92 7.65
CA ARG A 182 28.63 16.13 7.19
C ARG A 182 27.18 16.18 7.62
N MET A 183 26.52 15.03 7.74
CA MET A 183 25.10 14.94 8.03
C MET A 183 24.76 13.69 8.83
N ARG A 184 23.61 13.72 9.51
CA ARG A 184 22.97 12.56 10.12
C ARG A 184 21.58 12.38 9.55
N VAL A 185 21.22 11.17 9.13
CA VAL A 185 19.88 10.85 8.62
C VAL A 185 19.32 9.60 9.26
N ALA A 186 17.99 9.52 9.38
CA ALA A 186 17.30 8.31 9.77
C ALA A 186 16.80 7.56 8.52
N TYR A 187 17.11 6.28 8.40
CA TYR A 187 16.64 5.45 7.30
C TYR A 187 15.38 4.67 7.70
N PHE A 188 14.23 5.14 7.19
CA PHE A 188 12.95 4.45 7.32
C PHE A 188 12.75 3.41 6.19
N ALA A 189 12.87 2.12 6.50
CA ALA A 189 12.78 1.06 5.51
C ALA A 189 11.33 0.58 5.29
N GLY A 190 10.91 0.59 4.02
CA GLY A 190 9.68 -0.05 3.58
C GLY A 190 9.77 -1.58 3.57
N CYS A 191 8.62 -2.26 3.54
CA CYS A 191 8.55 -3.73 3.56
C CYS A 191 9.34 -4.39 2.42
N GLY A 192 9.37 -3.77 1.24
CA GLY A 192 10.12 -4.28 0.10
C GLY A 192 11.63 -4.31 0.37
N THR A 193 12.20 -3.20 0.82
CA THR A 193 13.65 -3.14 1.10
C THR A 193 14.03 -3.92 2.36
N ASP A 194 13.15 -4.08 3.33
CA ASP A 194 13.46 -4.84 4.55
C ASP A 194 13.39 -6.36 4.32
N TYR A 195 12.31 -6.84 3.68
CA TYR A 195 11.98 -8.27 3.60
C TYR A 195 12.22 -8.92 2.25
N ILE A 196 12.32 -8.15 1.16
CA ILE A 196 12.46 -8.70 -0.21
C ILE A 196 13.85 -8.39 -0.78
N PHE A 197 14.26 -7.12 -0.74
CA PHE A 197 15.49 -6.63 -1.37
C PHE A 197 16.44 -5.95 -0.36
N PRO A 198 16.88 -6.65 0.71
CA PRO A 198 17.74 -6.07 1.76
C PRO A 198 19.10 -5.60 1.25
N GLU A 199 19.61 -6.17 0.16
CA GLU A 199 20.83 -5.72 -0.51
C GLU A 199 20.74 -4.29 -1.01
N VAL A 200 19.57 -3.83 -1.44
CA VAL A 200 19.35 -2.43 -1.85
C VAL A 200 19.55 -1.50 -0.66
N GLY A 201 18.99 -1.86 0.51
CA GLY A 201 19.14 -1.08 1.73
C GLY A 201 20.59 -1.05 2.23
N VAL A 202 21.31 -2.17 2.17
CA VAL A 202 22.73 -2.22 2.56
C VAL A 202 23.59 -1.36 1.64
N LYS A 203 23.39 -1.46 0.32
CA LYS A 203 24.13 -0.64 -0.66
C LYS A 203 23.82 0.86 -0.52
N LEU A 204 22.58 1.20 -0.20
CA LEU A 204 22.19 2.58 0.10
C LEU A 204 22.96 3.13 1.30
N VAL A 205 23.04 2.37 2.40
CA VAL A 205 23.78 2.80 3.59
C VAL A 205 25.28 2.91 3.32
N ASP A 206 25.89 1.92 2.66
CA ASP A 206 27.31 1.98 2.28
C ASP A 206 27.62 3.17 1.37
N PHE A 207 26.74 3.48 0.42
CA PHE A 207 26.88 4.68 -0.42
C PHE A 207 26.84 5.96 0.43
N LEU A 208 25.85 6.10 1.32
CA LEU A 208 25.68 7.29 2.14
C LEU A 208 26.84 7.51 3.12
N THR A 209 27.31 6.46 3.79
CA THR A 209 28.43 6.58 4.75
C THR A 209 29.71 7.03 4.06
N ARG A 210 29.99 6.55 2.85
CA ARG A 210 31.12 7.02 2.02
C ARG A 210 31.00 8.48 1.56
N GLN A 211 29.80 9.06 1.57
CA GLN A 211 29.56 10.48 1.30
C GLN A 211 29.60 11.36 2.58
N GLY A 212 30.02 10.80 3.72
CA GLY A 212 30.07 11.52 4.99
C GLY A 212 28.72 11.63 5.69
N VAL A 213 27.73 10.81 5.32
CA VAL A 213 26.41 10.79 5.96
C VAL A 213 26.36 9.65 6.99
N GLU A 214 26.19 10.00 8.26
CA GLU A 214 25.87 8.99 9.29
C GLU A 214 24.40 8.56 9.13
N VAL A 215 24.18 7.24 9.01
CA VAL A 215 22.84 6.68 8.86
C VAL A 215 22.43 5.97 10.14
N VAL A 216 21.33 6.43 10.73
CA VAL A 216 20.64 5.76 11.83
C VAL A 216 19.55 4.88 11.25
N PHE A 217 19.56 3.59 11.58
CA PHE A 217 18.52 2.64 11.26
C PHE A 217 17.81 2.19 12.55
N PRO A 218 16.75 2.89 13.00
CA PRO A 218 16.06 2.51 14.22
C PRO A 218 15.50 1.09 14.09
N LYS A 219 15.80 0.21 15.05
CA LYS A 219 15.34 -1.20 14.97
C LYS A 219 13.84 -1.34 15.17
N ASP A 220 13.26 -0.44 15.96
CA ASP A 220 11.86 -0.47 16.38
C ASP A 220 10.92 0.32 15.45
N GLN A 221 11.34 0.62 14.21
CA GLN A 221 10.45 1.19 13.20
C GLN A 221 9.16 0.35 13.09
N GLY A 222 8.02 0.98 12.83
CA GLY A 222 6.71 0.32 12.62
C GLY A 222 6.34 0.08 11.15
N CYS A 223 5.20 -0.56 10.92
CA CYS A 223 4.57 -0.60 9.59
C CYS A 223 4.08 0.82 9.23
N CYS A 224 4.19 1.22 7.96
CA CYS A 224 3.64 2.50 7.49
C CYS A 224 2.11 2.53 7.40
N GLY A 225 1.42 1.41 7.66
CA GLY A 225 -0.04 1.32 7.68
C GLY A 225 -0.72 1.34 6.29
N MET A 226 0.02 1.51 5.20
CA MET A 226 -0.56 1.67 3.85
C MET A 226 -1.54 0.55 3.45
N PRO A 227 -1.29 -0.76 3.69
CA PRO A 227 -2.26 -1.80 3.35
C PRO A 227 -3.55 -1.76 4.20
N VAL A 228 -3.42 -1.25 5.43
CA VAL A 228 -4.52 -1.14 6.42
C VAL A 228 -5.42 0.03 6.00
N MET A 229 -4.83 1.22 5.86
CA MET A 229 -5.51 2.42 5.37
C MET A 229 -6.12 2.21 3.98
N GLY A 230 -5.38 1.59 3.06
CA GLY A 230 -5.86 1.26 1.72
C GLY A 230 -7.05 0.30 1.74
N SER A 231 -7.21 -0.52 2.79
CA SER A 231 -8.36 -1.40 2.95
C SER A 231 -9.54 -0.76 3.67
N GLY A 232 -9.41 0.47 4.16
CA GLY A 232 -10.41 1.19 4.94
C GLY A 232 -10.42 0.83 6.43
N ASP A 233 -9.36 0.24 6.97
CA ASP A 233 -9.20 0.01 8.43
C ASP A 233 -8.34 1.11 9.07
#